data_AF-A0A1F4HLA8-F1
#
_entry.id   AF-A0A1F4HLA8-F1
#
_cell.length_a   1.000
_cell.length_b   1.000
_cell.length_c   1.000
_cell.angle_alpha   90.00
_cell.angle_beta   90.00
_cell.angle_gamma   90.00
#
_symmetry.space_group_name_H-M   'P 1'
#
loop_
_entity.id
_entity.type
_entity.pdbx_description
1 polymer ?
#
loop_
_entity_poly.entity_id
_entity_poly.type
_entity_poly.pdbx_seq_one_letter_code
_entity_poly.pdbx_strand_id
1 'polypeptide(L)'
;MHAWAFRARFRRTAFGWKGTKLAIERIHEALAEIRAVARQDPAAAAEGAVLFLEKLSPALNQIDSSSGALGNATYSAVQELVPLISSAPVDAAMRKKWLDRLFDAIQDDDPPYIEHLGDHWGELCATTELASVWADQLLPTQRSVLLERKRGTYAFFSGTTLCYSALFKAGRHDELLELLAMDPHPIWQYFVWGARVLSARGQIDEAIAYVRENAGSSTSLETIAHFAEEALLKAGRRAEAFDQFALLANQANSNLSTFRALAKKYPELAPDKLLGYLIASTPSEPGKWFATAKTLKLFDRATQLAWASTCDPKTLTRAARDHLVKQPAFAMQCALAALHWMSMGHGYELTGIDVHEAHRLAIEAAKTNQQIDQAQATIEQVLAADRPMSAWMRRSLGIPTVAAKP
;
A
#
# COMPACT_ATOMS: atom_id res chain seq x y z
N MET A 1 -6.35 27.05 -25.93
CA MET A 1 -6.66 25.77 -25.27
C MET A 1 -5.52 24.80 -25.59
N HIS A 2 -4.88 24.20 -24.58
CA HIS A 2 -3.78 23.26 -24.79
C HIS A 2 -4.27 22.01 -25.54
N ALA A 3 -3.48 21.51 -26.49
CA ALA A 3 -3.85 20.35 -27.31
C ALA A 3 -3.42 19.05 -26.62
N TRP A 4 -4.28 18.55 -25.72
CA TRP A 4 -4.03 17.34 -24.93
C TRP A 4 -4.05 16.06 -25.78
N ALA A 5 -2.92 15.35 -25.86
CA ALA A 5 -2.76 14.11 -26.60
C ALA A 5 -3.59 12.97 -26.00
N PHE A 6 -3.73 12.93 -24.66
CA PHE A 6 -4.56 11.93 -24.00
C PHE A 6 -6.02 11.94 -24.49
N ARG A 7 -6.57 13.06 -24.98
CA ARG A 7 -7.97 13.13 -25.44
C ARG A 7 -8.28 12.14 -26.55
N ALA A 8 -7.33 11.92 -27.47
CA ALA A 8 -7.51 10.98 -28.57
C ALA A 8 -7.45 9.51 -28.09
N ARG A 9 -6.75 9.26 -26.97
CA ARG A 9 -6.54 7.94 -26.37
C ARG A 9 -7.70 7.55 -25.44
N PHE A 10 -8.30 8.51 -24.74
CA PHE A 10 -9.44 8.33 -23.83
C PHE A 10 -10.76 8.75 -24.48
N ARG A 11 -11.09 8.09 -25.60
CA ARG A 11 -12.44 8.15 -26.18
C ARG A 11 -13.36 7.19 -25.41
N ARG A 12 -14.67 7.39 -25.49
CA ARG A 12 -15.64 6.46 -24.88
C ARG A 12 -15.38 5.04 -25.41
N THR A 13 -15.42 4.05 -24.53
CA THR A 13 -15.13 2.63 -24.84
C THR A 13 -13.81 2.42 -25.59
N ALA A 14 -12.77 3.22 -25.33
CA ALA A 14 -11.50 3.14 -26.07
C ALA A 14 -10.71 1.85 -25.83
N PHE A 15 -10.98 1.17 -24.72
CA PHE A 15 -10.28 -0.04 -24.32
C PHE A 15 -11.26 -1.22 -24.26
N GLY A 16 -10.84 -2.38 -24.78
CA GLY A 16 -11.63 -3.61 -24.69
C GLY A 16 -11.40 -4.40 -23.40
N TRP A 17 -12.14 -5.50 -23.23
CA TRP A 17 -12.14 -6.36 -22.04
C TRP A 17 -10.76 -6.69 -21.46
N LYS A 18 -9.79 -7.06 -22.32
CA LYS A 18 -8.40 -7.43 -21.93
C LYS A 18 -7.43 -6.22 -21.91
N GLY A 19 -7.97 -5.00 -21.90
CA GLY A 19 -7.23 -3.75 -22.09
C GLY A 19 -6.52 -3.20 -20.84
N THR A 20 -6.63 -3.85 -19.68
CA THR A 20 -6.18 -3.36 -18.37
C THR A 20 -4.75 -2.80 -18.41
N LYS A 21 -3.78 -3.58 -18.94
CA LYS A 21 -2.38 -3.15 -18.99
C LYS A 21 -2.19 -1.87 -19.83
N LEU A 22 -2.77 -1.85 -21.04
CA LEU A 22 -2.67 -0.70 -21.94
C LEU A 22 -3.36 0.53 -21.34
N ALA A 23 -4.51 0.37 -20.70
CA ALA A 23 -5.21 1.46 -20.03
C ALA A 23 -4.35 2.09 -18.93
N ILE A 24 -3.73 1.28 -18.07
CA ILE A 24 -2.82 1.75 -17.02
C ILE A 24 -1.62 2.50 -17.63
N GLU A 25 -1.01 1.98 -18.70
CA GLU A 25 0.06 2.67 -19.42
C GLU A 25 -0.40 4.04 -19.96
N ARG A 26 -1.61 4.12 -20.55
CA ARG A 26 -2.17 5.39 -21.03
C ARG A 26 -2.51 6.37 -19.92
N ILE A 27 -2.92 5.89 -18.75
CA ILE A 27 -3.14 6.74 -17.57
C ILE A 27 -1.82 7.38 -17.16
N HIS A 28 -0.74 6.59 -17.03
CA HIS A 28 0.57 7.12 -16.67
C HIS A 28 1.11 8.14 -17.69
N GLU A 29 0.88 7.91 -18.99
CA GLU A 29 1.24 8.88 -20.04
C GLU A 29 0.47 10.20 -19.90
N ALA A 30 -0.83 10.15 -19.64
CA ALA A 30 -1.65 11.35 -19.43
C ALA A 30 -1.21 12.13 -18.19
N LEU A 31 -0.91 11.43 -17.09
CA LEU A 31 -0.37 12.04 -15.87
C LEU A 31 1.00 12.68 -16.13
N ALA A 32 1.87 12.05 -16.92
CA ALA A 32 3.16 12.63 -17.30
C ALA A 32 2.99 13.90 -18.17
N GLU A 33 2.05 13.87 -19.12
CA GLU A 33 1.69 15.02 -19.96
C GLU A 33 1.19 16.20 -19.11
N ILE A 34 0.23 15.97 -18.21
CA ILE A 34 -0.32 17.00 -17.31
C ILE A 34 0.77 17.57 -16.40
N ARG A 35 1.63 16.72 -15.82
CA ARG A 35 2.77 17.18 -14.99
C ARG A 35 3.76 18.04 -15.76
N ALA A 36 3.99 17.74 -17.04
CA ALA A 36 4.90 18.54 -17.86
C ALA A 36 4.34 19.96 -18.05
N VAL A 37 3.05 20.10 -18.32
CA VAL A 37 2.38 21.39 -18.46
C VAL A 37 2.32 22.14 -17.13
N ALA A 38 2.09 21.44 -16.01
CA ALA A 38 1.98 22.05 -14.68
C ALA A 38 3.23 22.85 -14.26
N ARG A 39 4.40 22.54 -14.82
CA ARG A 39 5.65 23.27 -14.56
C ARG A 39 5.66 24.69 -15.16
N GLN A 40 4.84 24.94 -16.18
CA GLN A 40 4.83 26.19 -16.95
C GLN A 40 3.50 26.93 -16.78
N ASP A 41 2.39 26.20 -16.82
CA ASP A 41 1.04 26.74 -16.74
C ASP A 41 0.17 25.85 -15.82
N PRO A 42 0.17 26.14 -14.51
CA PRO A 42 -0.62 25.39 -13.53
C PRO A 42 -2.14 25.44 -13.80
N ALA A 43 -2.65 26.56 -14.33
CA ALA A 43 -4.08 26.72 -14.62
C ALA A 43 -4.49 25.85 -15.81
N ALA A 44 -3.71 25.85 -16.89
CA ALA A 44 -3.95 24.95 -18.02
C ALA A 44 -3.82 23.48 -17.61
N ALA A 45 -2.82 23.13 -16.79
CA ALA A 45 -2.65 21.77 -16.31
C ALA A 45 -3.84 21.28 -15.48
N ALA A 46 -4.39 22.13 -14.60
CA ALA A 46 -5.58 21.79 -13.84
C ALA A 46 -6.83 21.65 -14.70
N GLU A 47 -7.02 22.49 -15.71
CA GLU A 47 -8.07 22.29 -16.75
C GLU A 47 -7.88 20.95 -17.47
N GLY A 48 -6.64 20.56 -17.77
CA GLY A 48 -6.28 19.26 -18.33
C GLY A 48 -6.60 18.10 -17.39
N ALA A 49 -6.33 18.25 -16.10
CA ALA A 49 -6.64 17.27 -15.06
C ALA A 49 -8.15 17.04 -14.94
N VAL A 50 -8.95 18.11 -14.89
CA VAL A 50 -10.42 18.05 -14.90
C VAL A 50 -10.92 17.30 -16.15
N LEU A 51 -10.42 17.68 -17.32
CA LEU A 51 -10.76 17.04 -18.59
C LEU A 51 -10.36 15.56 -18.64
N PHE A 52 -9.24 15.19 -18.01
CA PHE A 52 -8.80 13.80 -17.97
C PHE A 52 -9.70 12.96 -17.06
N LEU A 53 -10.05 13.47 -15.88
CA LEU A 53 -10.95 12.79 -14.93
C LEU A 53 -12.32 12.52 -15.54
N GLU A 54 -12.90 13.49 -16.26
CA GLU A 54 -14.16 13.33 -17.03
C GLU A 54 -14.10 12.18 -18.05
N LYS A 55 -12.90 11.86 -18.53
CA LYS A 55 -12.69 10.89 -19.60
C LYS A 55 -12.33 9.51 -19.12
N LEU A 56 -11.94 9.35 -17.85
CA LEU A 56 -11.50 8.07 -17.30
C LEU A 56 -12.61 7.03 -17.40
N SER A 57 -13.70 7.21 -16.65
CA SER A 57 -14.73 6.18 -16.54
C SER A 57 -15.39 5.85 -17.88
N PRO A 58 -15.78 6.84 -18.71
CA PRO A 58 -16.34 6.55 -20.03
C PRO A 58 -15.39 5.80 -20.96
N ALA A 59 -14.07 5.95 -20.83
CA ALA A 59 -13.10 5.23 -21.64
C ALA A 59 -12.85 3.80 -21.16
N LEU A 60 -12.96 3.57 -19.84
CA LEU A 60 -12.58 2.32 -19.17
C LEU A 60 -13.75 1.35 -18.94
N ASN A 61 -14.99 1.77 -19.21
CA ASN A 61 -16.23 1.03 -18.88
C ASN A 61 -16.43 -0.34 -19.57
N GLN A 62 -15.56 -0.75 -20.49
CA GLN A 62 -15.61 -2.07 -21.14
C GLN A 62 -14.45 -3.00 -20.71
N ILE A 63 -13.60 -2.57 -19.78
CA ILE A 63 -12.45 -3.34 -19.29
C ILE A 63 -12.87 -4.25 -18.13
N ASP A 64 -12.27 -5.44 -18.06
CA ASP A 64 -12.30 -6.27 -16.85
C ASP A 64 -11.42 -5.66 -15.74
N SER A 65 -12.07 -5.10 -14.72
CA SER A 65 -11.41 -4.50 -13.56
C SER A 65 -11.31 -5.42 -12.34
N SER A 66 -11.71 -6.70 -12.46
CA SER A 66 -11.77 -7.65 -11.34
C SER A 66 -10.46 -7.87 -10.58
N SER A 67 -9.31 -7.69 -11.26
CA SER A 67 -7.98 -7.78 -10.63
C SER A 67 -7.66 -6.66 -9.64
N GLY A 68 -8.45 -5.57 -9.61
CA GLY A 68 -8.21 -4.38 -8.80
C GLY A 68 -7.06 -3.48 -9.31
N ALA A 69 -6.24 -3.95 -10.26
CA ALA A 69 -5.11 -3.18 -10.78
C ALA A 69 -5.53 -1.87 -11.45
N LEU A 70 -6.65 -1.88 -12.17
CA LEU A 70 -7.18 -0.68 -12.81
C LEU A 70 -7.72 0.32 -11.78
N GLY A 71 -8.47 -0.15 -10.79
CA GLY A 71 -8.97 0.67 -9.69
C GLY A 71 -7.82 1.33 -8.91
N ASN A 72 -6.74 0.60 -8.63
CA ASN A 72 -5.55 1.19 -8.00
C ASN A 72 -4.89 2.28 -8.86
N ALA A 73 -4.87 2.11 -10.19
CA ALA A 73 -4.30 3.10 -11.10
C ALA A 73 -5.17 4.37 -11.19
N THR A 74 -6.50 4.23 -11.26
CA THR A 74 -7.41 5.39 -11.28
C THR A 74 -7.44 6.10 -9.92
N TYR A 75 -7.44 5.35 -8.81
CA TYR A 75 -7.27 5.91 -7.47
C TYR A 75 -5.98 6.74 -7.36
N SER A 76 -4.85 6.19 -7.81
CA SER A 76 -3.58 6.91 -7.81
C SER A 76 -3.61 8.16 -8.69
N ALA A 77 -4.29 8.11 -9.83
CA ALA A 77 -4.48 9.26 -10.70
C ALA A 77 -5.31 10.36 -10.01
N VAL A 78 -6.39 10.02 -9.32
CA VAL A 78 -7.17 10.98 -8.52
C VAL A 78 -6.30 11.63 -7.44
N GLN A 79 -5.53 10.84 -6.69
CA GLN A 79 -4.62 11.36 -5.65
C GLN A 79 -3.55 12.32 -6.20
N GLU A 80 -3.04 12.08 -7.41
CA GLU A 80 -2.06 12.96 -8.06
C GLU A 80 -2.69 14.26 -8.59
N LEU A 81 -3.92 14.19 -9.10
CA LEU A 81 -4.57 15.30 -9.79
C LEU A 81 -5.32 16.25 -8.86
N VAL A 82 -5.85 15.77 -7.73
CA VAL A 82 -6.57 16.61 -6.76
C VAL A 82 -5.72 17.81 -6.30
N PRO A 83 -4.44 17.66 -5.87
CA PRO A 83 -3.61 18.78 -5.47
C PRO A 83 -3.33 19.77 -6.60
N LEU A 84 -3.19 19.28 -7.84
CA LEU A 84 -2.98 20.14 -9.02
C LEU A 84 -4.22 21.00 -9.29
N ILE A 85 -5.41 20.42 -9.18
CA ILE A 85 -6.66 21.15 -9.38
C ILE A 85 -6.86 22.15 -8.23
N SER A 86 -6.77 21.70 -6.97
CA SER A 86 -7.07 22.53 -5.80
C SER A 86 -6.13 23.73 -5.65
N SER A 87 -4.84 23.58 -5.99
CA SER A 87 -3.84 24.64 -5.88
C SER A 87 -3.74 25.59 -7.08
N ALA A 88 -4.41 25.29 -8.21
CA ALA A 88 -4.29 26.10 -9.41
C ALA A 88 -4.87 27.53 -9.22
N PRO A 89 -4.11 28.58 -9.59
CA PRO A 89 -4.51 29.98 -9.38
C PRO A 89 -5.50 30.43 -10.44
N VAL A 90 -6.79 30.17 -10.22
CA VAL A 90 -7.89 30.61 -11.11
C VAL A 90 -8.95 31.34 -10.32
N ASP A 91 -9.79 32.11 -11.01
CA ASP A 91 -10.92 32.79 -10.39
C ASP A 91 -12.03 31.81 -9.96
N ALA A 92 -12.94 32.31 -9.12
CA ALA A 92 -14.05 31.51 -8.60
C ALA A 92 -15.00 30.99 -9.70
N ALA A 93 -15.13 31.71 -10.81
CA ALA A 93 -16.02 31.32 -11.91
C ALA A 93 -15.48 30.08 -12.66
N MET A 94 -14.18 30.08 -12.97
CA MET A 94 -13.51 28.92 -13.54
C MET A 94 -13.51 27.75 -12.57
N ARG A 95 -13.26 27.99 -11.29
CA ARG A 95 -13.29 26.97 -10.25
C ARG A 95 -14.66 26.30 -10.14
N LYS A 96 -15.73 27.09 -10.11
CA LYS A 96 -17.10 26.58 -10.12
C LYS A 96 -17.37 25.72 -11.36
N LYS A 97 -16.98 26.20 -12.55
CA LYS A 97 -17.13 25.45 -13.80
C LYS A 97 -16.43 24.09 -13.76
N TRP A 98 -15.25 24.00 -13.14
CA TRP A 98 -14.55 22.73 -12.97
C TRP A 98 -15.30 21.78 -12.05
N LEU A 99 -15.79 22.28 -10.92
CA LEU A 99 -16.55 21.47 -9.97
C LEU A 99 -17.87 20.99 -10.57
N ASP A 100 -18.59 21.83 -11.31
CA ASP A 100 -19.82 21.42 -12.00
C ASP A 100 -19.55 20.23 -12.95
N ARG A 101 -18.47 20.32 -13.74
CA ARG A 101 -18.09 19.25 -14.67
C ARG A 101 -17.62 17.96 -13.98
N LEU A 102 -16.86 18.09 -12.88
CA LEU A 102 -16.45 16.93 -12.09
C LEU A 102 -17.64 16.28 -11.39
N PHE A 103 -18.63 17.08 -10.96
CA PHE A 103 -19.85 16.58 -10.35
C PHE A 103 -20.64 15.75 -11.36
N ASP A 104 -20.82 16.26 -12.58
CA ASP A 104 -21.44 15.53 -13.69
C ASP A 104 -20.68 14.22 -13.98
N ALA A 105 -19.35 14.27 -14.03
CA ALA A 105 -18.53 13.08 -14.26
C ALA A 105 -18.71 12.02 -13.16
N ILE A 106 -18.87 12.41 -11.90
CA ILE A 106 -19.15 11.51 -10.78
C ILE A 106 -20.57 10.92 -10.88
N GLN A 107 -21.55 11.68 -11.37
CA GLN A 107 -22.90 11.15 -11.59
C GLN A 107 -22.92 10.06 -12.68
N ASP A 108 -22.07 10.21 -13.70
CA ASP A 108 -21.93 9.27 -14.81
C ASP A 108 -20.83 8.19 -14.57
N ASP A 109 -20.29 8.09 -13.35
CA ASP A 109 -19.15 7.24 -13.01
C ASP A 109 -19.54 5.75 -12.89
N ASP A 110 -19.56 5.06 -14.02
CA ASP A 110 -19.89 3.63 -14.10
C ASP A 110 -18.94 2.85 -15.03
N PRO A 111 -18.13 1.89 -14.50
CA PRO A 111 -17.88 1.60 -13.07
C PRO A 111 -17.23 2.77 -12.32
N PRO A 112 -17.30 2.81 -10.97
CA PRO A 112 -16.91 3.97 -10.16
C PRO A 112 -15.38 4.14 -10.04
N TYR A 113 -14.75 4.69 -11.07
CA TYR A 113 -13.29 4.86 -11.12
C TYR A 113 -12.81 6.18 -10.51
N ILE A 114 -13.70 7.17 -10.39
CA ILE A 114 -13.39 8.52 -9.90
C ILE A 114 -14.20 8.92 -8.66
N GLU A 115 -15.04 8.03 -8.11
CA GLU A 115 -15.85 8.27 -6.92
C GLU A 115 -15.08 8.86 -5.72
N HIS A 116 -13.79 8.50 -5.58
CA HIS A 116 -12.89 9.02 -4.55
C HIS A 116 -12.64 10.53 -4.65
N LEU A 117 -12.96 11.19 -5.77
CA LEU A 117 -13.00 12.65 -5.85
C LEU A 117 -13.93 13.25 -4.79
N GLY A 118 -14.98 12.52 -4.41
CA GLY A 118 -15.90 12.93 -3.35
C GLY A 118 -15.22 13.16 -2.02
N ASP A 119 -14.22 12.35 -1.67
CA ASP A 119 -13.48 12.52 -0.42
C ASP A 119 -12.68 13.83 -0.38
N HIS A 120 -12.31 14.34 -1.55
CA HIS A 120 -11.50 15.55 -1.75
C HIS A 120 -12.33 16.78 -2.16
N TRP A 121 -13.66 16.70 -2.18
CA TRP A 121 -14.51 17.76 -2.72
C TRP A 121 -14.28 19.13 -2.05
N GLY A 122 -14.12 19.14 -0.72
CA GLY A 122 -13.78 20.34 0.03
C GLY A 122 -12.41 20.93 -0.34
N GLU A 123 -11.42 20.09 -0.61
CA GLU A 123 -10.11 20.56 -1.10
C GLU A 123 -10.24 21.18 -2.50
N LEU A 124 -11.01 20.53 -3.39
CA LEU A 124 -11.27 21.02 -4.75
C LEU A 124 -12.04 22.35 -4.75
N CYS A 125 -12.89 22.61 -3.75
CA CYS A 125 -13.55 23.90 -3.56
C CYS A 125 -12.56 25.05 -3.28
N ALA A 126 -11.36 24.75 -2.77
CA ALA A 126 -10.29 25.66 -2.34
C ALA A 126 -10.66 26.64 -1.20
N THR A 127 -11.84 27.25 -1.25
CA THR A 127 -12.37 28.26 -0.33
C THR A 127 -13.50 27.71 0.54
N THR A 128 -13.69 28.31 1.71
CA THR A 128 -14.79 28.01 2.65
C THR A 128 -16.14 28.36 2.05
N GLU A 129 -16.21 29.47 1.30
CA GLU A 129 -17.45 30.01 0.74
C GLU A 129 -17.99 29.08 -0.35
N LEU A 130 -17.14 28.66 -1.29
CA LEU A 130 -17.55 27.75 -2.35
C LEU A 130 -17.90 26.36 -1.79
N ALA A 131 -17.18 25.89 -0.77
CA ALA A 131 -17.53 24.66 -0.08
C ALA A 131 -18.90 24.75 0.59
N SER A 132 -19.24 25.89 1.22
CA SER A 132 -20.58 26.08 1.80
C SER A 132 -21.67 26.07 0.73
N VAL A 133 -21.45 26.70 -0.43
CA VAL A 133 -22.41 26.68 -1.54
C VAL A 133 -22.66 25.25 -2.02
N TRP A 134 -21.61 24.43 -2.17
CA TRP A 134 -21.77 23.02 -2.52
C TRP A 134 -22.48 22.22 -1.43
N ALA A 135 -22.18 22.47 -0.16
CA ALA A 135 -22.88 21.83 0.95
C ALA A 135 -24.39 22.13 0.88
N ASP A 136 -24.79 23.39 0.68
CA ASP A 136 -26.19 23.79 0.57
C ASP A 136 -26.92 23.13 -0.61
N GLN A 137 -26.21 22.89 -1.72
CA GLN A 137 -26.76 22.18 -2.87
C GLN A 137 -26.97 20.68 -2.62
N LEU A 138 -26.06 20.03 -1.87
CA LEU A 138 -26.06 18.57 -1.66
C LEU A 138 -26.91 18.14 -0.46
N LEU A 139 -27.04 19.00 0.56
CA LEU A 139 -27.72 18.73 1.81
C LEU A 139 -29.17 18.24 1.67
N PRO A 140 -30.04 18.84 0.83
CA PRO A 140 -31.43 18.40 0.71
C PRO A 140 -31.54 16.93 0.29
N THR A 141 -30.77 16.52 -0.73
CA THR A 141 -30.73 15.14 -1.22
C THR A 141 -30.16 14.21 -0.16
N GLN A 142 -29.06 14.61 0.49
CA GLN A 142 -28.43 13.79 1.54
C GLN A 142 -29.37 13.55 2.74
N ARG A 143 -30.06 14.59 3.22
CA ARG A 143 -31.06 14.46 4.29
C ARG A 143 -32.20 13.53 3.87
N SER A 144 -32.69 13.65 2.64
CA SER A 144 -33.74 12.76 2.11
C SER A 144 -33.27 11.30 2.10
N VAL A 145 -32.06 11.02 1.63
CA VAL A 145 -31.50 9.66 1.61
C VAL A 145 -31.37 9.07 3.01
N LEU A 146 -30.88 9.86 3.97
CA LEU A 146 -30.74 9.41 5.36
C LEU A 146 -32.11 9.15 6.02
N LEU A 147 -33.13 9.96 5.73
CA LEU A 147 -34.49 9.72 6.19
C LEU A 147 -35.07 8.41 5.64
N GLU A 148 -34.85 8.10 4.37
CA GLU A 148 -35.27 6.83 3.76
C GLU A 148 -34.51 5.64 4.37
N ARG A 149 -33.19 5.75 4.59
CA ARG A 149 -32.41 4.73 5.31
C ARG A 149 -32.93 4.50 6.72
N LYS A 150 -33.28 5.56 7.45
CA LYS A 150 -33.85 5.47 8.80
C LYS A 150 -35.21 4.78 8.83
N ARG A 151 -35.97 4.82 7.73
CA ARG A 151 -37.22 4.07 7.53
C ARG A 151 -37.00 2.60 7.14
N GLY A 152 -35.74 2.18 6.97
CA GLY A 152 -35.40 0.83 6.51
C GLY A 152 -35.40 0.68 4.99
N THR A 153 -35.53 1.76 4.22
CA THR A 153 -35.50 1.73 2.75
C THR A 153 -34.06 1.90 2.26
N TYR A 154 -33.64 1.06 1.30
CA TYR A 154 -32.37 1.25 0.63
C TYR A 154 -32.39 2.57 -0.17
N ALA A 155 -31.44 3.46 0.14
CA ALA A 155 -31.25 4.72 -0.56
C ALA A 155 -29.77 5.03 -0.72
N PHE A 156 -29.38 5.45 -1.92
CA PHE A 156 -28.00 5.74 -2.30
C PHE A 156 -27.90 7.12 -2.94
N PHE A 157 -26.80 7.81 -2.66
CA PHE A 157 -26.44 9.07 -3.29
C PHE A 157 -24.93 9.13 -3.49
N SER A 158 -24.50 9.21 -4.75
CA SER A 158 -23.10 9.39 -5.13
C SER A 158 -22.49 10.66 -4.55
N GLY A 159 -23.31 11.68 -4.26
CA GLY A 159 -22.90 12.93 -3.61
C GLY A 159 -22.71 12.87 -2.08
N THR A 160 -22.84 11.68 -1.44
CA THR A 160 -22.74 11.57 0.02
C THR A 160 -21.39 12.07 0.56
N THR A 161 -20.27 11.56 0.02
CA THR A 161 -18.92 11.94 0.45
C THR A 161 -18.59 13.39 0.06
N LEU A 162 -19.09 13.86 -1.08
CA LEU A 162 -18.98 15.25 -1.53
C LEU A 162 -19.61 16.19 -0.50
N CYS A 163 -20.80 15.86 -0.01
CA CYS A 163 -21.52 16.64 1.00
C CYS A 163 -20.71 16.72 2.29
N TYR A 164 -20.18 15.59 2.78
CA TYR A 164 -19.36 15.57 4.00
C TYR A 164 -18.06 16.35 3.85
N SER A 165 -17.37 16.19 2.73
CA SER A 165 -16.13 16.92 2.42
C SER A 165 -16.36 18.43 2.30
N ALA A 166 -17.46 18.84 1.66
CA ALA A 166 -17.86 20.25 1.55
C ALA A 166 -18.18 20.87 2.93
N LEU A 167 -19.00 20.20 3.75
CA LEU A 167 -19.32 20.65 5.12
C LEU A 167 -18.05 20.78 5.98
N PHE A 168 -17.16 19.80 5.89
CA PHE A 168 -15.90 19.81 6.63
C PHE A 168 -15.02 21.01 6.26
N LYS A 169 -14.83 21.27 4.95
CA LYS A 169 -14.05 22.41 4.46
C LYS A 169 -14.70 23.75 4.82
N ALA A 170 -16.02 23.84 4.76
CA ALA A 170 -16.77 25.04 5.13
C ALA A 170 -16.74 25.36 6.63
N GLY A 171 -16.19 24.47 7.47
CA GLY A 171 -16.19 24.62 8.93
C GLY A 171 -17.55 24.34 9.58
N ARG A 172 -18.52 23.81 8.82
CA ARG A 172 -19.87 23.44 9.28
C ARG A 172 -19.84 22.08 9.98
N HIS A 173 -18.98 21.97 10.98
CA HIS A 173 -18.66 20.71 11.66
C HIS A 173 -19.83 20.17 12.49
N ASP A 174 -20.60 21.03 13.15
CA ASP A 174 -21.76 20.59 13.93
C ASP A 174 -22.85 20.01 13.03
N GLU A 175 -23.15 20.66 11.90
CA GLU A 175 -24.12 20.13 10.93
C GLU A 175 -23.65 18.81 10.31
N LEU A 176 -22.35 18.65 10.07
CA LEU A 176 -21.77 17.38 9.62
C LEU A 176 -21.99 16.27 10.66
N LEU A 177 -21.74 16.55 11.95
CA LEU A 177 -21.98 15.58 13.02
C LEU A 177 -23.46 15.24 13.20
N GLU A 178 -24.36 16.24 13.10
CA GLU A 178 -25.81 16.03 13.11
C GLU A 178 -26.26 15.12 11.96
N LEU A 179 -25.70 15.34 10.76
CA LEU A 179 -26.02 14.56 9.57
C LEU A 179 -25.53 13.12 9.71
N LEU A 180 -24.33 12.90 10.24
CA LEU A 180 -23.81 11.56 10.53
C LEU A 180 -24.65 10.82 11.58
N ALA A 181 -25.14 11.53 12.61
CA ALA A 181 -26.01 10.95 13.63
C ALA A 181 -27.40 10.50 13.10
N MET A 182 -27.78 10.92 11.89
CA MET A 182 -29.00 10.46 11.23
C MET A 182 -28.82 9.10 10.53
N ASP A 183 -27.59 8.68 10.19
CA ASP A 183 -27.35 7.42 9.50
C ASP A 183 -27.40 6.25 10.50
N PRO A 184 -28.36 5.32 10.37
CA PRO A 184 -28.47 4.21 11.31
C PRO A 184 -27.35 3.17 11.17
N HIS A 185 -26.69 3.10 10.00
CA HIS A 185 -25.67 2.08 9.71
C HIS A 185 -24.57 2.66 8.81
N PRO A 186 -23.80 3.64 9.31
CA PRO A 186 -22.78 4.28 8.48
C PRO A 186 -21.64 3.30 8.17
N ILE A 187 -21.23 3.26 6.91
CA ILE A 187 -20.00 2.59 6.47
C ILE A 187 -18.78 3.47 6.80
N TRP A 188 -17.58 2.88 6.79
CA TRP A 188 -16.31 3.57 7.07
C TRP A 188 -16.17 4.91 6.36
N GLN A 189 -16.46 4.94 5.05
CA GLN A 189 -16.36 6.12 4.18
C GLN A 189 -17.20 7.30 4.69
N TYR A 190 -18.23 7.04 5.49
CA TYR A 190 -19.12 8.06 6.03
C TYR A 190 -18.73 8.45 7.45
N PHE A 191 -18.68 7.50 8.39
CA PHE A 191 -18.42 7.87 9.78
C PHE A 191 -17.00 8.42 10.00
N VAL A 192 -16.01 8.08 9.17
CA VAL A 192 -14.65 8.63 9.30
C VAL A 192 -14.64 10.16 9.27
N TRP A 193 -15.64 10.80 8.65
CA TRP A 193 -15.80 12.25 8.69
C TRP A 193 -16.07 12.82 10.09
N GLY A 194 -16.76 12.09 10.96
CA GLY A 194 -16.94 12.48 12.35
C GLY A 194 -15.62 12.50 13.11
N ALA A 195 -14.77 11.48 12.89
CA ALA A 195 -13.43 11.44 13.45
C ALA A 195 -12.50 12.51 12.87
N ARG A 196 -12.64 12.85 11.57
CA ARG A 196 -11.94 13.99 10.96
C ARG A 196 -12.33 15.31 11.62
N VAL A 197 -13.62 15.52 11.92
CA VAL A 197 -14.10 16.69 12.69
C VAL A 197 -13.46 16.74 14.07
N LEU A 198 -13.49 15.65 14.83
CA LEU A 198 -12.86 15.57 16.15
C LEU A 198 -11.36 15.88 16.07
N SER A 199 -10.67 15.32 15.07
CA SER A 199 -9.24 15.61 14.84
C SER A 199 -8.99 17.09 14.53
N ALA A 200 -9.83 17.71 13.71
CA ALA A 200 -9.73 19.14 13.38
C ALA A 200 -9.98 20.05 14.58
N ARG A 201 -10.75 19.58 15.57
CA ARG A 201 -10.97 20.26 16.86
C ARG A 201 -9.84 20.01 17.88
N GLY A 202 -8.80 19.25 17.51
CA GLY A 202 -7.71 18.87 18.41
C GLY A 202 -8.05 17.72 19.37
N GLN A 203 -9.21 17.09 19.20
CA GLN A 203 -9.71 15.99 20.03
C GLN A 203 -9.24 14.64 19.45
N ILE A 204 -7.93 14.41 19.49
CA ILE A 204 -7.28 13.30 18.78
C ILE A 204 -7.66 11.95 19.37
N ASP A 205 -7.68 11.85 20.70
CA ASP A 205 -8.01 10.59 21.38
C ASP A 205 -9.48 10.23 21.16
N GLU A 206 -10.36 11.23 21.21
CA GLU A 206 -11.79 11.08 20.92
C GLU A 206 -12.01 10.70 19.45
N ALA A 207 -11.23 11.24 18.51
CA ALA A 207 -11.30 10.84 17.11
C ALA A 207 -10.96 9.35 16.91
N ILE A 208 -9.92 8.86 17.61
CA ILE A 208 -9.50 7.46 17.56
C ILE A 208 -10.54 6.55 18.25
N ALA A 209 -11.11 6.98 19.37
CA ALA A 209 -12.19 6.27 20.04
C ALA A 209 -13.43 6.19 19.13
N TYR A 210 -13.80 7.31 18.51
CA TYR A 210 -14.96 7.40 17.62
C TYR A 210 -14.88 6.37 16.48
N VAL A 211 -13.74 6.27 15.78
CA VAL A 211 -13.62 5.27 14.69
C VAL A 211 -13.64 3.83 15.21
N ARG A 212 -13.14 3.57 16.42
CA ARG A 212 -13.16 2.22 17.03
C ARG A 212 -14.58 1.82 17.44
N GLU A 213 -15.34 2.75 17.99
CA GLU A 213 -16.72 2.52 18.44
C GLU A 213 -17.69 2.33 17.26
N ASN A 214 -17.46 3.04 16.15
CA ASN A 214 -18.29 2.95 14.94
C ASN A 214 -17.79 1.89 13.95
N ALA A 215 -16.63 1.28 14.18
CA ALA A 215 -16.11 0.22 13.33
C ALA A 215 -17.01 -1.02 13.41
N GLY A 216 -17.71 -1.31 12.32
CA GLY A 216 -18.42 -2.57 12.13
C GLY A 216 -17.48 -3.73 11.80
N SER A 217 -18.03 -4.93 11.70
CA SER A 217 -17.29 -6.17 11.35
C SER A 217 -16.58 -6.12 9.99
N SER A 218 -16.98 -5.21 9.10
CA SER A 218 -16.37 -4.98 7.79
C SER A 218 -15.15 -4.05 7.81
N THR A 219 -14.91 -3.34 8.92
CA THR A 219 -13.77 -2.41 9.02
C THR A 219 -12.54 -3.15 9.54
N SER A 220 -11.48 -3.17 8.75
CA SER A 220 -10.25 -3.86 9.12
C SER A 220 -9.48 -3.09 10.21
N LEU A 221 -8.72 -3.81 11.04
CA LEU A 221 -7.89 -3.17 12.07
C LEU A 221 -6.78 -2.31 11.46
N GLU A 222 -6.29 -2.66 10.26
CA GLU A 222 -5.34 -1.88 9.48
C GLU A 222 -5.92 -0.53 9.07
N THR A 223 -7.20 -0.50 8.69
CA THR A 223 -7.92 0.72 8.31
C THR A 223 -8.02 1.68 9.51
N ILE A 224 -8.36 1.15 10.69
CA ILE A 224 -8.40 1.92 11.94
C ILE A 224 -7.01 2.41 12.33
N ALA A 225 -6.00 1.53 12.24
CA ALA A 225 -4.61 1.88 12.57
C ALA A 225 -4.07 2.96 11.64
N HIS A 226 -4.40 2.92 10.35
CA HIS A 226 -3.99 3.94 9.40
C HIS A 226 -4.55 5.32 9.78
N PHE A 227 -5.86 5.40 10.07
CA PHE A 227 -6.47 6.64 10.52
C PHE A 227 -5.83 7.16 11.82
N ALA A 228 -5.69 6.29 12.82
CA ALA A 228 -5.15 6.66 14.13
C ALA A 228 -3.69 7.13 14.04
N GLU A 229 -2.86 6.43 13.25
CA GLU A 229 -1.49 6.83 12.98
C GLU A 229 -1.45 8.23 12.33
N GLU A 230 -2.24 8.47 11.28
CA GLU A 230 -2.26 9.77 10.62
C GLU A 230 -2.74 10.90 11.54
N ALA A 231 -3.76 10.65 12.37
CA ALA A 231 -4.28 11.63 13.32
C ALA A 231 -3.21 12.02 14.36
N LEU A 232 -2.52 11.03 14.94
CA LEU A 232 -1.43 11.25 15.90
C LEU A 232 -0.24 11.96 15.26
N LEU A 233 0.13 11.59 14.03
CA LEU A 233 1.22 12.24 13.30
C LEU A 233 0.91 13.72 13.00
N LYS A 234 -0.31 14.05 12.59
CA LYS A 234 -0.76 15.44 12.37
C LYS A 234 -0.74 16.25 13.67
N ALA A 235 -1.03 15.61 14.80
CA ALA A 235 -0.94 16.20 16.12
C ALA A 235 0.49 16.27 16.71
N GLY A 236 1.51 15.79 15.98
CA GLY A 236 2.89 15.75 16.46
C GLY A 236 3.19 14.64 17.49
N ARG A 237 2.23 13.76 17.80
CA ARG A 237 2.36 12.63 18.74
C ARG A 237 3.05 11.42 18.07
N ARG A 238 4.24 11.66 17.51
CA ARG A 238 4.95 10.69 16.65
C ARG A 238 5.36 9.40 17.35
N ALA A 239 5.86 9.50 18.59
CA ALA A 239 6.27 8.33 19.37
C ALA A 239 5.09 7.38 19.61
N GLU A 240 3.94 7.94 20.00
CA GLU A 240 2.73 7.16 20.23
C GLU A 240 2.16 6.56 18.94
N ALA A 241 2.16 7.32 17.84
CA ALA A 241 1.78 6.82 16.52
C ALA A 241 2.63 5.60 16.14
N PHE A 242 3.94 5.69 16.38
CA PHE A 242 4.87 4.60 16.13
C PHE A 242 4.57 3.37 16.99
N ASP A 243 4.50 3.57 18.31
CA ASP A 243 4.39 2.47 19.27
C ASP A 243 3.07 1.70 19.16
N GLN A 244 1.96 2.39 18.88
CA GLN A 244 0.63 1.77 18.89
C GLN A 244 0.12 1.33 17.52
N PHE A 245 0.43 2.08 16.45
CA PHE A 245 -0.30 1.93 15.18
C PHE A 245 0.60 1.67 13.98
N ALA A 246 1.84 2.17 13.98
CA ALA A 246 2.64 2.21 12.77
C ALA A 246 2.89 0.84 12.14
N LEU A 247 3.16 -0.20 12.93
CA LEU A 247 3.39 -1.53 12.36
C LEU A 247 2.17 -2.03 11.58
N LEU A 248 0.98 -1.96 12.19
CA LEU A 248 -0.25 -2.45 11.56
C LEU A 248 -0.68 -1.56 10.38
N ALA A 249 -0.53 -0.25 10.51
CA ALA A 249 -0.89 0.73 9.48
C ALA A 249 -0.01 0.70 8.22
N ASN A 250 1.21 0.16 8.31
CA ASN A 250 2.20 0.17 7.23
C ASN A 250 2.64 -1.24 6.79
N GLN A 251 1.87 -2.28 7.11
CA GLN A 251 2.14 -3.62 6.61
C GLN A 251 2.05 -3.65 5.08
N ALA A 252 3.09 -4.19 4.45
CA ALA A 252 3.15 -4.38 3.02
C ALA A 252 3.38 -5.86 2.67
N ASN A 253 3.34 -6.19 1.39
CA ASN A 253 3.47 -7.56 0.87
C ASN A 253 4.80 -8.26 1.23
N SER A 254 5.80 -7.52 1.72
CA SER A 254 7.06 -8.07 2.23
C SER A 254 7.57 -7.27 3.42
N ASN A 255 8.34 -7.93 4.29
CA ASN A 255 8.96 -7.27 5.45
C ASN A 255 9.92 -6.14 5.04
N LEU A 256 10.62 -6.30 3.91
CA LEU A 256 11.49 -5.24 3.39
C LEU A 256 10.68 -4.02 2.94
N SER A 257 9.52 -4.21 2.30
CA SER A 257 8.63 -3.09 1.97
C SER A 257 8.03 -2.45 3.21
N THR A 258 7.62 -3.23 4.22
CA THR A 258 7.14 -2.72 5.51
C THR A 258 8.21 -1.87 6.20
N PHE A 259 9.45 -2.37 6.26
CA PHE A 259 10.58 -1.62 6.79
C PHE A 259 10.80 -0.30 6.05
N ARG A 260 10.79 -0.32 4.71
CA ARG A 260 10.99 0.89 3.90
C ARG A 260 9.88 1.91 4.10
N ALA A 261 8.63 1.47 4.21
CA ALA A 261 7.49 2.34 4.48
C ALA A 261 7.66 3.03 5.84
N LEU A 262 7.96 2.26 6.88
CA LEU A 262 8.20 2.77 8.23
C LEU A 262 9.43 3.68 8.30
N ALA A 263 10.56 3.30 7.71
CA ALA A 263 11.78 4.11 7.70
C ALA A 263 11.58 5.45 6.97
N LYS A 264 10.73 5.48 5.93
CA LYS A 264 10.35 6.71 5.25
C LYS A 264 9.43 7.59 6.11
N LYS A 265 8.47 6.98 6.81
CA LYS A 265 7.46 7.70 7.62
C LYS A 265 8.02 8.19 8.96
N TYR A 266 9.00 7.46 9.52
CA TYR A 266 9.70 7.73 10.78
C TYR A 266 11.21 7.87 10.57
N PRO A 267 11.67 8.90 9.83
CA PRO A 267 13.10 9.11 9.54
C PRO A 267 13.95 9.40 10.78
N GLU A 268 13.34 9.79 11.90
CA GLU A 268 13.99 10.01 13.18
C GLU A 268 14.50 8.72 13.85
N LEU A 269 13.98 7.56 13.44
CA LEU A 269 14.40 6.26 13.97
C LEU A 269 15.60 5.74 13.18
N ALA A 270 16.70 5.49 13.87
CA ALA A 270 17.87 4.85 13.26
C ALA A 270 17.48 3.49 12.63
N PRO A 271 17.91 3.18 11.40
CA PRO A 271 17.54 1.94 10.68
C PRO A 271 17.71 0.66 11.51
N ASP A 272 18.81 0.55 12.25
CA ASP A 272 19.11 -0.62 13.08
C ASP A 272 18.15 -0.77 14.26
N LYS A 273 17.73 0.36 14.87
CA LYS A 273 16.74 0.36 15.96
C LYS A 273 15.37 -0.03 15.46
N LEU A 274 14.96 0.51 14.31
CA LEU A 274 13.69 0.15 13.66
C LEU A 274 13.66 -1.34 13.32
N LEU A 275 14.74 -1.87 12.74
CA LEU A 275 14.85 -3.30 12.45
C LEU A 275 14.77 -4.13 13.75
N GLY A 276 15.45 -3.70 14.82
CA GLY A 276 15.37 -4.36 16.12
C GLY A 276 13.95 -4.43 16.68
N TYR A 277 13.21 -3.32 16.64
CA TYR A 277 11.80 -3.27 17.03
C TYR A 277 10.94 -4.24 16.19
N LEU A 278 11.13 -4.24 14.87
CA LEU A 278 10.37 -5.10 13.96
C LEU A 278 10.63 -6.60 14.20
N ILE A 279 11.88 -6.97 14.47
CA ILE A 279 12.22 -8.35 14.86
C ILE A 279 11.53 -8.72 16.18
N ALA A 280 11.53 -7.82 17.16
CA ALA A 280 10.87 -8.04 18.45
C ALA A 280 9.34 -8.16 18.33
N SER A 281 8.74 -7.49 17.34
CA SER A 281 7.30 -7.58 17.05
C SER A 281 6.87 -8.92 16.42
N THR A 282 7.81 -9.71 15.89
CA THR A 282 7.55 -11.03 15.28
C THR A 282 8.50 -12.09 15.83
N PRO A 283 8.43 -12.42 17.13
CA PRO A 283 9.45 -13.24 17.81
C PRO A 283 9.50 -14.69 17.32
N SER A 284 8.42 -15.20 16.74
CA SER A 284 8.34 -16.57 16.21
C SER A 284 9.01 -16.73 14.84
N GLU A 285 9.20 -15.64 14.08
CA GLU A 285 9.67 -15.70 12.70
C GLU A 285 10.76 -14.65 12.38
N PRO A 286 11.81 -14.49 13.20
CA PRO A 286 12.86 -13.48 12.99
C PRO A 286 13.55 -13.56 11.61
N GLY A 287 13.67 -14.75 11.02
CA GLY A 287 14.24 -14.99 9.69
C GLY A 287 13.54 -14.26 8.54
N LYS A 288 12.27 -13.86 8.74
CA LYS A 288 11.52 -13.00 7.82
C LYS A 288 12.16 -11.62 7.60
N TRP A 289 13.02 -11.18 8.53
CA TRP A 289 13.74 -9.91 8.46
C TRP A 289 15.16 -10.02 7.88
N PHE A 290 15.59 -11.22 7.46
CA PHE A 290 16.90 -11.46 6.84
C PHE A 290 17.21 -10.49 5.69
N ALA A 291 16.28 -10.35 4.74
CA ALA A 291 16.48 -9.50 3.57
C ALA A 291 16.66 -8.02 3.95
N THR A 292 16.00 -7.58 5.02
CA THR A 292 16.14 -6.23 5.58
C THR A 292 17.52 -6.04 6.20
N ALA A 293 17.95 -6.94 7.09
CA ALA A 293 19.28 -6.89 7.70
C ALA A 293 20.41 -6.90 6.65
N LYS A 294 20.28 -7.74 5.62
CA LYS A 294 21.19 -7.77 4.47
C LYS A 294 21.23 -6.44 3.72
N THR A 295 20.06 -5.84 3.46
CA THR A 295 19.97 -4.54 2.75
C THR A 295 20.65 -3.42 3.54
N LEU A 296 20.58 -3.47 4.87
CA LEU A 296 21.30 -2.56 5.77
C LEU A 296 22.79 -2.90 5.95
N LYS A 297 23.29 -3.94 5.27
CA LYS A 297 24.68 -4.45 5.38
C LYS A 297 25.05 -4.93 6.78
N LEU A 298 24.06 -5.29 7.60
CA LEU A 298 24.26 -5.92 8.91
C LEU A 298 24.47 -7.43 8.75
N PHE A 299 25.57 -7.83 8.13
CA PHE A 299 25.77 -9.22 7.68
C PHE A 299 25.74 -10.23 8.84
N ASP A 300 26.37 -9.93 9.98
CA ASP A 300 26.34 -10.81 11.15
C ASP A 300 24.92 -11.00 11.68
N ARG A 301 24.15 -9.90 11.75
CA ARG A 301 22.74 -9.95 12.18
C ARG A 301 21.89 -10.71 11.16
N ALA A 302 22.11 -10.50 9.87
CA ALA A 302 21.43 -11.23 8.82
C ALA A 302 21.71 -12.74 8.94
N THR A 303 22.95 -13.15 9.17
CA THR A 303 23.30 -14.55 9.43
C THR A 303 22.56 -15.11 10.65
N GLN A 304 22.53 -14.37 11.77
CA GLN A 304 21.77 -14.80 12.96
C GLN A 304 20.28 -15.02 12.64
N LEU A 305 19.66 -14.09 11.91
CA LEU A 305 18.25 -14.20 11.52
C LEU A 305 18.00 -15.39 10.59
N ALA A 306 18.90 -15.62 9.62
CA ALA A 306 18.80 -16.72 8.68
C ALA A 306 18.80 -18.09 9.36
N TRP A 307 19.48 -18.23 10.51
CA TRP A 307 19.51 -19.46 11.28
C TRP A 307 18.45 -19.54 12.40
N ALA A 308 17.95 -18.39 12.87
CA ALA A 308 17.01 -18.34 13.99
C ALA A 308 15.60 -18.85 13.64
N SER A 309 15.14 -18.62 12.41
CA SER A 309 13.87 -19.19 11.93
C SER A 309 13.87 -19.29 10.41
N THR A 310 12.80 -19.90 9.88
CA THR A 310 12.65 -20.15 8.45
C THR A 310 12.82 -18.87 7.62
N CYS A 311 13.68 -18.97 6.60
CA CYS A 311 13.87 -17.97 5.57
C CYS A 311 13.82 -18.70 4.22
N ASP A 312 13.20 -18.09 3.20
CA ASP A 312 13.04 -18.73 1.90
C ASP A 312 14.42 -19.15 1.33
N PRO A 313 14.63 -20.45 1.06
CA PRO A 313 15.93 -20.94 0.60
C PRO A 313 16.40 -20.28 -0.70
N LYS A 314 15.49 -19.95 -1.63
CA LYS A 314 15.87 -19.25 -2.88
C LYS A 314 16.40 -17.85 -2.59
N THR A 315 15.84 -17.15 -1.60
CA THR A 315 16.32 -15.84 -1.13
C THR A 315 17.71 -15.94 -0.51
N LEU A 316 17.97 -16.98 0.31
CA LEU A 316 19.27 -17.23 0.91
C LEU A 316 20.33 -17.60 -0.15
N THR A 317 20.02 -18.52 -1.07
CA THR A 317 20.92 -18.90 -2.18
C THR A 317 21.26 -17.71 -3.07
N ARG A 318 20.27 -16.85 -3.38
CA ARG A 318 20.52 -15.62 -4.13
C ARG A 318 21.44 -14.68 -3.35
N ALA A 319 21.21 -14.49 -2.05
CA ALA A 319 22.07 -13.66 -1.22
C ALA A 319 23.52 -14.18 -1.18
N ALA A 320 23.70 -15.50 -1.06
CA ALA A 320 25.02 -16.13 -1.13
C ALA A 320 25.72 -15.85 -2.46
N ARG A 321 25.02 -16.03 -3.58
CA ARG A 321 25.56 -15.73 -4.91
C ARG A 321 25.98 -14.27 -5.05
N ASP A 322 25.11 -13.34 -4.67
CA ASP A 322 25.34 -11.89 -4.81
C ASP A 322 26.55 -11.41 -3.99
N HIS A 323 26.90 -12.13 -2.91
CA HIS A 323 27.94 -11.74 -1.95
C HIS A 323 29.16 -12.66 -1.94
N LEU A 324 29.21 -13.67 -2.80
CA LEU A 324 30.26 -14.69 -2.84
C LEU A 324 31.67 -14.10 -2.84
N VAL A 325 31.89 -13.07 -3.64
CA VAL A 325 33.21 -12.42 -3.80
C VAL A 325 33.47 -11.38 -2.70
N LYS A 326 32.47 -10.57 -2.36
CA LYS A 326 32.65 -9.39 -1.49
C LYS A 326 32.56 -9.70 0.00
N GLN A 327 31.80 -10.73 0.36
CA GLN A 327 31.56 -11.15 1.75
C GLN A 327 31.47 -12.69 1.80
N PRO A 328 32.58 -13.42 1.56
CA PRO A 328 32.58 -14.87 1.45
C PRO A 328 32.10 -15.57 2.73
N ALA A 329 32.46 -15.07 3.91
CA ALA A 329 31.98 -15.64 5.17
C ALA A 329 30.44 -15.59 5.29
N PHE A 330 29.84 -14.44 4.95
CA PHE A 330 28.39 -14.26 4.93
C PHE A 330 27.73 -15.14 3.85
N ALA A 331 28.34 -15.22 2.67
CA ALA A 331 27.83 -16.04 1.57
C ALA A 331 27.81 -17.54 1.94
N MET A 332 28.86 -18.02 2.59
CA MET A 332 28.94 -19.39 3.11
C MET A 332 27.78 -19.65 4.07
N GLN A 333 27.56 -18.77 5.05
CA GLN A 333 26.50 -18.93 6.04
C GLN A 333 25.10 -18.92 5.42
N CYS A 334 24.85 -18.04 4.43
CA CYS A 334 23.58 -18.02 3.71
C CYS A 334 23.33 -19.32 2.94
N ALA A 335 24.35 -19.84 2.26
CA ALA A 335 24.24 -21.08 1.50
C ALA A 335 24.01 -22.30 2.40
N LEU A 336 24.71 -22.36 3.55
CA LEU A 336 24.50 -23.41 4.56
C LEU A 336 23.10 -23.33 5.19
N ALA A 337 22.62 -22.13 5.53
CA ALA A 337 21.26 -21.93 6.02
C ALA A 337 20.22 -22.33 4.97
N ALA A 338 20.47 -22.05 3.68
CA ALA A 338 19.58 -22.47 2.60
C ALA A 338 19.44 -24.00 2.56
N LEU A 339 20.56 -24.73 2.57
CA LEU A 339 20.55 -26.20 2.63
C LEU A 339 19.84 -26.70 3.89
N HIS A 340 20.08 -26.07 5.04
CA HIS A 340 19.41 -26.41 6.30
C HIS A 340 17.89 -26.33 6.15
N TRP A 341 17.35 -25.22 5.68
CA TRP A 341 15.90 -25.06 5.55
C TRP A 341 15.30 -25.97 4.46
N MET A 342 16.01 -26.20 3.36
CA MET A 342 15.62 -27.20 2.35
C MET A 342 15.50 -28.60 2.98
N SER A 343 16.46 -29.00 3.81
CA SER A 343 16.46 -30.32 4.47
C SER A 343 15.28 -30.52 5.43
N MET A 344 14.78 -29.42 6.00
CA MET A 344 13.63 -29.38 6.90
C MET A 344 12.29 -29.29 6.15
N GLY A 345 12.29 -29.28 4.81
CA GLY A 345 11.06 -29.23 4.01
C GLY A 345 10.55 -27.82 3.70
N HIS A 346 11.35 -26.77 3.93
CA HIS A 346 10.96 -25.41 3.58
C HIS A 346 11.43 -25.02 2.19
N GLY A 347 10.68 -24.10 1.56
CA GLY A 347 10.96 -23.53 0.25
C GLY A 347 9.91 -23.91 -0.79
N TYR A 348 9.52 -22.93 -1.61
CA TYR A 348 8.48 -23.10 -2.61
C TYR A 348 9.06 -23.56 -3.96
N GLU A 349 8.49 -24.64 -4.52
CA GLU A 349 8.88 -25.20 -5.82
C GLU A 349 10.39 -25.41 -5.96
N LEU A 350 10.99 -26.10 -4.98
CA LEU A 350 12.40 -26.43 -5.01
C LEU A 350 12.69 -27.58 -5.99
N THR A 351 13.81 -27.47 -6.69
CA THR A 351 14.33 -28.47 -7.62
C THR A 351 15.72 -28.93 -7.18
N GLY A 352 16.22 -30.03 -7.76
CA GLY A 352 17.60 -30.48 -7.50
C GLY A 352 18.66 -29.44 -7.90
N ILE A 353 18.34 -28.56 -8.85
CA ILE A 353 19.22 -27.44 -9.26
C ILE A 353 19.42 -26.46 -8.10
N ASP A 354 18.36 -26.16 -7.34
CA ASP A 354 18.44 -25.25 -6.19
C ASP A 354 19.36 -25.81 -5.09
N VAL A 355 19.30 -27.13 -4.86
CA VAL A 355 20.16 -27.83 -3.89
C VAL A 355 21.62 -27.80 -4.34
N HIS A 356 21.88 -28.14 -5.61
CA HIS A 356 23.23 -28.10 -6.17
C HIS A 356 23.86 -26.71 -6.09
N GLU A 357 23.09 -25.68 -6.42
CA GLU A 357 23.58 -24.30 -6.41
C GLU A 357 23.91 -23.85 -4.98
N ALA A 358 23.05 -24.13 -4.01
CA ALA A 358 23.32 -23.82 -2.61
C ALA A 358 24.58 -24.56 -2.10
N HIS A 359 24.71 -25.85 -2.41
CA HIS A 359 25.89 -26.65 -2.07
C HIS A 359 27.17 -26.09 -2.70
N ARG A 360 27.15 -25.80 -4.01
CA ARG A 360 28.28 -25.22 -4.73
C ARG A 360 28.72 -23.89 -4.11
N LEU A 361 27.78 -22.99 -3.85
CA LEU A 361 28.04 -21.69 -3.23
C LEU A 361 28.62 -21.83 -1.82
N ALA A 362 28.12 -22.77 -1.01
CA ALA A 362 28.66 -23.03 0.33
C ALA A 362 30.13 -23.44 0.27
N ILE A 363 30.49 -24.39 -0.60
CA ILE A 363 31.87 -24.88 -0.73
C ILE A 363 32.79 -23.81 -1.33
N GLU A 364 32.35 -23.06 -2.33
CA GLU A 364 33.16 -22.00 -2.97
C GLU A 364 33.43 -20.83 -2.01
N ALA A 365 32.41 -20.42 -1.26
CA ALA A 365 32.56 -19.40 -0.21
C ALA A 365 33.48 -19.89 0.91
N ALA A 366 33.32 -21.15 1.35
CA ALA A 366 34.16 -21.77 2.38
C ALA A 366 35.62 -21.89 1.96
N LYS A 367 35.90 -22.22 0.69
CA LYS A 367 37.26 -22.22 0.12
C LYS A 367 37.91 -20.86 0.22
N THR A 368 37.16 -19.82 -0.18
CA THR A 368 37.64 -18.43 -0.13
C THR A 368 37.92 -17.98 1.31
N ASN A 369 37.12 -18.45 2.27
CA ASN A 369 37.26 -18.10 3.69
C ASN A 369 38.13 -19.09 4.50
N GLN A 370 38.75 -20.09 3.86
CA GLN A 370 39.52 -21.16 4.52
C GLN A 370 38.75 -21.93 5.62
N GLN A 371 37.44 -22.11 5.43
CA GLN A 371 36.52 -22.77 6.38
C GLN A 371 35.85 -24.01 5.78
N ILE A 372 36.55 -24.73 4.89
CA ILE A 372 36.00 -25.88 4.16
C ILE A 372 35.51 -26.98 5.12
N ASP A 373 36.32 -27.32 6.13
CA ASP A 373 36.00 -28.39 7.08
C ASP A 373 34.73 -28.08 7.86
N GLN A 374 34.55 -26.82 8.28
CA GLN A 374 33.34 -26.36 8.96
C GLN A 374 32.10 -26.46 8.06
N ALA A 375 32.24 -26.04 6.80
CA ALA A 375 31.14 -26.10 5.84
C ALA A 375 30.75 -27.56 5.53
N GLN A 376 31.73 -28.44 5.34
CA GLN A 376 31.50 -29.87 5.12
C GLN A 376 30.82 -30.53 6.31
N ALA A 377 31.29 -30.31 7.53
CA ALA A 377 30.66 -30.83 8.74
C ALA A 377 29.19 -30.36 8.89
N THR A 378 28.93 -29.08 8.55
CA THR A 378 27.56 -28.53 8.57
C THR A 378 26.68 -29.18 7.49
N ILE A 379 27.21 -29.37 6.28
CA ILE A 379 26.49 -30.04 5.18
C ILE A 379 26.17 -31.48 5.54
N GLU A 380 27.11 -32.22 6.14
CA GLU A 380 26.88 -33.59 6.60
C GLU A 380 25.74 -33.67 7.63
N GLN A 381 25.69 -32.75 8.59
CA GLN A 381 24.60 -32.64 9.56
C GLN A 381 23.26 -32.27 8.91
N VAL A 382 23.28 -31.34 7.96
CA VAL A 382 22.08 -30.94 7.20
C VAL A 382 21.54 -32.07 6.33
N LEU A 383 22.41 -32.96 5.86
CA LEU A 383 22.02 -34.12 5.09
C LEU A 383 21.75 -35.36 5.95
N ALA A 384 21.79 -35.28 7.28
CA ALA A 384 21.56 -36.41 8.16
C ALA A 384 20.20 -37.09 7.93
N ALA A 385 20.13 -38.41 8.15
CA ALA A 385 19.00 -39.24 7.71
C ALA A 385 17.68 -38.97 8.45
N ASP A 386 17.75 -38.29 9.59
CA ASP A 386 16.64 -37.92 10.46
C ASP A 386 15.85 -36.70 9.94
N ARG A 387 16.34 -35.99 8.92
CA ARG A 387 15.63 -34.82 8.38
C ARG A 387 14.70 -35.15 7.20
N PRO A 388 13.54 -34.47 7.10
CA PRO A 388 12.49 -34.81 6.13
C PRO A 388 12.94 -34.91 4.66
N MET A 389 13.78 -33.98 4.21
CA MET A 389 14.16 -33.88 2.78
C MET A 389 15.57 -34.39 2.48
N SER A 390 16.29 -34.92 3.47
CA SER A 390 17.69 -35.36 3.30
C SER A 390 17.88 -36.42 2.22
N ALA A 391 16.96 -37.39 2.12
CA ALA A 391 17.05 -38.44 1.09
C ALA A 391 16.88 -37.86 -0.34
N TRP A 392 16.02 -36.85 -0.51
CA TRP A 392 15.86 -36.16 -1.78
C TRP A 392 17.08 -35.28 -2.11
N MET A 393 17.60 -34.54 -1.13
CA MET A 393 18.79 -33.70 -1.31
C MET A 393 20.04 -34.53 -1.62
N ARG A 394 20.27 -35.64 -0.92
CA ARG A 394 21.38 -36.58 -1.19
C ARG A 394 21.33 -37.12 -2.61
N ARG A 395 20.15 -37.55 -3.07
CA ARG A 395 19.94 -38.01 -4.45
C ARG A 395 20.25 -36.92 -5.46
N SER A 396 19.82 -35.69 -5.19
CA SER A 396 20.12 -34.55 -6.05
C SER A 396 21.64 -34.32 -6.11
N LEU A 397 22.34 -34.30 -4.97
CA LEU A 397 23.78 -34.10 -4.91
C LEU A 397 24.63 -35.29 -5.39
N GLY A 398 24.01 -36.43 -5.76
CA GLY A 398 24.74 -37.65 -6.13
C GLY A 398 25.46 -38.33 -4.95
N ILE A 399 25.03 -38.06 -3.70
CA ILE A 399 25.61 -38.62 -2.49
C ILE A 399 24.88 -39.93 -2.14
N PRO A 400 25.58 -41.07 -1.94
CA PRO A 400 24.95 -42.33 -1.58
C PRO A 400 24.15 -42.22 -0.27
N THR A 401 22.91 -42.71 -0.26
CA THR A 401 22.12 -42.86 0.96
C THR A 401 22.71 -43.97 1.83
N VAL A 402 23.28 -43.60 2.98
CA VAL A 402 23.66 -44.59 4.00
C VAL A 402 22.37 -45.14 4.60
N ALA A 403 22.16 -46.45 4.49
CA ALA A 403 21.04 -47.14 5.09
C ALA A 403 21.04 -46.90 6.61
N ALA A 404 19.89 -46.54 7.17
CA ALA A 404 19.72 -46.46 8.62
C ALA A 404 20.13 -47.81 9.22
N LYS A 405 21.12 -47.80 10.13
CA LYS A 405 21.41 -49.00 10.93
C LYS A 405 20.16 -49.27 11.79
N PRO A 406 19.73 -50.55 11.87
CA PRO A 406 18.52 -50.95 12.57
C PRO A 406 18.55 -50.63 14.06
#